data_AF-V5IEK4-F1
#
_entry.id   AF-V5IEK4-F1
#
_cell.length_a   1.000
_cell.length_b   1.000
_cell.length_c   1.000
_cell.angle_alpha   90.00
_cell.angle_beta   90.00
_cell.angle_gamma   90.00
#
_symmetry.space_group_name_H-M   'P 1'
#
loop_
_entity.id
_entity.type
_entity.pdbx_description
1 polymer ?
#
loop_
_entity_poly.entity_id
_entity_poly.type
_entity_poly.pdbx_seq_one_letter_code
_entity_poly.pdbx_strand_id
1 'polypeptide(L)'
;MALTVAYFRDLLVKETERLLGLCERWDRVLESTSDINDEAQGSIRTTTGQARLLMNQRFAQFRGLVNDCENHSGEKEVTCDDLQGFWEMVYFQVEDVDRKFEALTELQENNWSLVEQKAPSKKAQRPKVKCVKRLQGDRPQNERLAAAKKRLAEAKARMAGSTNPPQPCATGDKENGEVIVLTPGKPAGGRLSAVKTPRGLKRTPKPLSKALKSAN
;
A
#
# COMPACT_ATOMS: atom_id res chain seq x y z
N MET A 1 8.81 21.18 29.53
CA MET A 1 7.81 22.04 28.85
C MET A 1 6.66 21.14 28.46
N ALA A 2 5.41 21.53 28.73
CA ALA A 2 4.27 20.75 28.27
C ALA A 2 4.14 20.91 26.75
N LEU A 3 3.91 19.80 26.03
CA LEU A 3 3.58 19.86 24.61
C LEU A 3 2.16 20.40 24.47
N THR A 4 1.96 21.33 23.54
CA THR A 4 0.67 21.96 23.28
C THR A 4 0.18 21.62 21.88
N VAL A 5 -1.11 21.76 21.63
CA VAL A 5 -1.70 21.61 20.29
C VAL A 5 -1.02 22.54 19.27
N ALA A 6 -0.73 23.78 19.68
CA ALA A 6 -0.01 24.75 18.85
C ALA A 6 1.38 24.24 18.43
N TYR A 7 2.12 23.62 19.36
CA TYR A 7 3.41 23.01 19.04
C TYR A 7 3.29 21.94 17.95
N PHE A 8 2.28 21.07 18.01
CA PHE A 8 2.09 20.02 17.00
C PHE A 8 1.63 20.58 15.65
N ARG A 9 0.87 21.68 15.63
CA ARG A 9 0.55 22.40 14.39
C ARG A 9 1.80 22.92 13.70
N ASP A 10 2.66 23.62 14.45
CA ASP A 10 3.89 24.20 13.92
C ASP A 10 4.88 23.11 13.48
N LEU A 11 5.00 22.04 14.26
CA LEU A 11 5.81 20.88 13.94
C LEU A 11 5.38 20.25 12.60
N LEU A 12 4.07 20.04 12.41
CA LEU A 12 3.54 19.47 11.19
C LEU A 12 3.82 20.34 9.95
N VAL A 13 3.64 21.65 10.08
CA VAL A 13 3.92 22.60 8.99
C VAL A 13 5.40 22.55 8.63
N LYS A 14 6.28 22.70 9.63
CA LYS A 14 7.73 22.66 9.44
C LYS A 14 8.19 21.37 8.76
N GLU A 15 7.67 20.23 9.20
CA GLU A 15 8.08 18.94 8.66
C GLU A 15 7.55 18.71 7.23
N THR A 16 6.34 19.19 6.95
CA THR A 16 5.76 19.16 5.60
C THR A 16 6.61 19.99 4.63
N GLU A 17 6.96 21.21 5.01
CA GLU A 17 7.80 22.10 4.19
C GLU A 17 9.19 21.49 3.94
N ARG A 18 9.79 20.89 4.98
CA ARG A 18 11.10 20.22 4.87
C ARG A 18 11.06 19.06 3.87
N LEU A 19 10.09 18.14 4.00
CA LEU A 19 9.97 16.99 3.11
C LEU A 19 9.57 17.41 1.69
N LEU A 20 8.73 18.43 1.53
CA LEU A 20 8.38 18.96 0.22
C LEU A 20 9.60 19.57 -0.47
N GLY A 21 10.39 20.37 0.25
CA GLY A 21 11.64 20.94 -0.28
C GLY A 21 12.66 19.86 -0.67
N LEU A 22 12.71 18.74 0.05
CA LEU A 22 13.50 17.56 -0.36
C LEU A 22 12.98 16.97 -1.67
N CYS A 23 11.66 16.74 -1.78
CA CYS A 23 11.05 16.22 -3.00
C CYS A 23 11.36 17.12 -4.21
N GLU A 24 11.16 18.43 -4.07
CA GLU A 24 11.42 19.39 -5.15
C GLU A 24 12.88 19.44 -5.56
N ARG A 25 13.82 19.34 -4.60
CA ARG A 25 15.25 19.26 -4.93
C ARG A 25 15.54 18.05 -5.80
N TRP A 26 15.03 16.89 -5.42
CA TRP A 26 15.29 15.64 -6.13
C TRP A 26 14.55 15.56 -7.47
N ASP A 27 13.36 16.12 -7.57
CA ASP A 27 12.65 16.27 -8.84
C ASP A 27 13.43 17.18 -9.82
N ARG A 28 14.02 18.28 -9.32
CA ARG A 28 14.90 19.14 -10.14
C ARG A 28 16.15 18.41 -10.61
N VAL A 29 16.78 17.62 -9.74
CA VAL A 29 17.95 16.81 -10.12
C VAL A 29 17.61 15.85 -11.26
N LEU A 30 16.41 15.23 -11.20
CA LEU A 30 15.91 14.34 -12.25
C LEU A 30 15.65 15.08 -13.59
N GLU A 31 15.27 16.35 -13.54
CA GLU A 31 15.05 17.19 -14.72
C GLU A 31 16.35 17.78 -15.29
N SER A 32 17.31 18.16 -14.44
CA SER A 32 18.52 18.88 -14.84
C SER A 32 19.67 17.98 -15.27
N THR A 33 19.74 16.77 -14.73
CA THR A 33 20.90 15.88 -14.85
C THR A 33 20.58 14.75 -15.81
N SER A 34 21.20 14.76 -16.98
CA SER A 34 20.91 13.80 -18.06
C SER A 34 21.71 12.49 -17.95
N ASP A 35 22.71 12.44 -17.06
CA ASP A 35 23.65 11.33 -16.86
C ASP A 35 23.29 10.41 -15.69
N ILE A 36 22.11 10.57 -15.08
CA ILE A 36 21.61 9.66 -14.05
C ILE A 36 21.25 8.32 -14.69
N ASN A 37 21.78 7.22 -14.16
CA ASN A 37 21.38 5.87 -14.63
C ASN A 37 19.93 5.51 -14.21
N ASP A 38 19.33 4.56 -14.93
CA ASP A 38 17.92 4.17 -14.74
C ASP A 38 17.61 3.73 -13.29
N GLU A 39 18.55 3.05 -12.62
CA GLU A 39 18.39 2.58 -11.25
C GLU A 39 18.32 3.74 -10.25
N ALA A 40 19.21 4.73 -10.40
CA ALA A 40 19.23 5.94 -9.60
C ALA A 40 17.98 6.80 -9.86
N GLN A 41 17.55 6.93 -11.11
CA GLN A 41 16.28 7.59 -11.44
C GLN A 41 15.08 6.90 -10.77
N GLY A 42 15.04 5.57 -10.80
CA GLY A 42 14.02 4.76 -10.13
C GLY A 42 14.02 4.96 -8.62
N SER A 43 15.20 5.01 -8.01
CA SER A 43 15.41 5.28 -6.58
C SER A 43 14.93 6.68 -6.18
N ILE A 44 15.23 7.70 -6.99
CA ILE A 44 14.73 9.06 -6.80
C ILE A 44 13.20 9.08 -6.82
N ARG A 45 12.59 8.56 -7.90
CA ARG A 45 11.12 8.56 -8.08
C ARG A 45 10.40 7.82 -6.95
N THR A 46 10.98 6.71 -6.49
CA THR A 46 10.39 5.92 -5.41
C THR A 46 10.51 6.66 -4.07
N THR A 47 11.66 7.28 -3.79
CA THR A 47 11.88 8.03 -2.55
C THR A 47 11.00 9.27 -2.48
N THR A 48 10.94 10.09 -3.54
CA THR A 48 10.04 11.25 -3.59
C THR A 48 8.57 10.84 -3.54
N GLY A 49 8.21 9.72 -4.19
CA GLY A 49 6.88 9.12 -4.09
C GLY A 49 6.52 8.70 -2.66
N GLN A 50 7.42 8.05 -1.94
CA GLN A 50 7.23 7.65 -0.54
C GLN A 50 7.07 8.85 0.39
N ALA A 51 7.90 9.88 0.23
CA ALA A 51 7.80 11.12 1.00
C ALA A 51 6.44 11.82 0.79
N ARG A 52 6.02 11.94 -0.48
CA ARG A 52 4.70 12.51 -0.83
C ARG A 52 3.55 11.66 -0.31
N LEU A 53 3.69 10.34 -0.30
CA LEU A 53 2.69 9.44 0.27
C LEU A 53 2.58 9.61 1.79
N LEU A 54 3.72 9.71 2.48
CA LEU A 54 3.79 9.94 3.93
C LEU A 54 3.06 11.23 4.32
N MET A 55 3.31 12.32 3.59
CA MET A 55 2.63 13.60 3.81
C MET A 55 1.11 13.49 3.52
N ASN A 56 0.73 12.92 2.39
CA ASN A 56 -0.69 12.82 2.02
C ASN A 56 -1.51 11.87 2.90
N GLN A 57 -0.86 10.91 3.57
CA GLN A 57 -1.54 9.93 4.41
C GLN A 57 -1.34 10.21 5.89
N ARG A 58 -0.11 10.09 6.39
CA ARG A 58 0.19 10.17 7.82
C ARG A 58 0.09 11.59 8.34
N PHE A 59 0.59 12.58 7.60
CA PHE A 59 0.48 13.97 8.05
C PHE A 59 -0.96 14.48 7.94
N ALA A 60 -1.70 14.04 6.93
CA ALA A 60 -3.13 14.32 6.83
C ALA A 60 -3.93 13.72 8.01
N GLN A 61 -3.64 12.48 8.41
CA GLN A 61 -4.22 11.85 9.61
C GLN A 61 -3.85 12.62 10.87
N PHE A 62 -2.57 12.96 11.03
CA PHE A 62 -2.10 13.72 12.20
C PHE A 62 -2.78 15.09 12.30
N ARG A 63 -2.93 15.80 11.18
CA ARG A 63 -3.66 17.08 11.13
C ARG A 63 -5.08 16.94 11.64
N GLY A 64 -5.78 15.85 11.28
CA GLY A 64 -7.10 15.53 11.80
C GLY A 64 -7.11 15.43 13.32
N LEU A 65 -6.20 14.61 13.88
CA LEU A 65 -6.07 14.44 15.33
C LEU A 65 -5.74 15.76 16.06
N VAL A 66 -4.87 16.59 15.49
CA VAL A 66 -4.53 17.90 16.05
C VAL A 66 -5.75 18.84 16.06
N ASN A 67 -6.58 18.81 15.01
CA ASN A 67 -7.84 19.57 14.97
C ASN A 67 -8.87 19.05 15.99
N ASP A 68 -8.98 17.72 16.13
CA ASP A 68 -9.92 17.09 17.05
C ASP A 68 -9.57 17.40 18.52
N CYS A 69 -8.27 17.43 18.84
CA CYS A 69 -7.74 17.83 20.14
C CYS A 69 -8.03 19.31 20.45
N GLU A 70 -7.93 20.22 19.48
CA GLU A 70 -8.25 21.64 19.68
C GLU A 70 -9.75 21.86 19.92
N ASN A 71 -10.59 21.22 19.10
CA ASN A 71 -12.01 21.49 19.08
C ASN A 71 -12.81 20.65 20.10
N HIS A 72 -12.15 19.76 20.84
CA HIS A 72 -12.79 18.77 21.73
C HIS A 72 -13.95 18.02 21.03
N SER A 73 -13.85 17.86 19.72
CA SER A 73 -14.97 17.46 18.84
C SER A 73 -14.99 15.97 18.51
N GLY A 74 -14.08 15.19 19.10
CA GLY A 74 -14.02 13.74 18.93
C GLY A 74 -15.01 12.98 19.82
N GLU A 75 -15.44 11.79 19.38
CA GLU A 75 -16.20 10.84 20.20
C GLU A 75 -15.41 10.38 21.44
N LYS A 76 -14.07 10.47 21.38
CA LYS A 76 -13.12 10.28 22.49
C LYS A 76 -12.24 11.52 22.58
N GLU A 77 -12.00 12.02 23.78
CA GLU A 77 -11.12 13.16 24.02
C GLU A 77 -9.68 12.78 23.63
N VAL A 78 -9.16 13.39 22.56
CA VAL A 78 -7.75 13.26 22.15
C VAL A 78 -6.91 14.17 23.03
N THR A 79 -5.94 13.61 23.73
CA THR A 79 -5.02 14.34 24.60
C THR A 79 -3.71 14.69 23.89
N CYS A 80 -2.92 15.61 24.45
CA CYS A 80 -1.59 15.91 23.93
C CYS A 80 -0.65 14.69 23.95
N ASP A 81 -0.86 13.74 24.87
CA ASP A 81 -0.09 12.49 24.94
C ASP A 81 -0.44 11.56 23.76
N ASP A 82 -1.71 11.51 23.34
CA ASP A 82 -2.13 10.77 22.15
C ASP A 82 -1.49 11.33 20.88
N LEU A 83 -1.43 12.68 20.78
CA LEU A 83 -0.73 13.35 19.68
C LEU A 83 0.75 13.02 19.67
N GLN A 84 1.41 13.03 20.83
CA GLN A 84 2.81 12.66 20.94
C GLN A 84 3.04 11.23 20.48
N GLY A 85 2.26 10.27 20.99
CA GLY A 85 2.41 8.86 20.62
C GLY A 85 2.18 8.60 19.13
N PHE A 86 1.20 9.27 18.52
CA PHE A 86 1.01 9.19 17.08
C PHE A 86 2.18 9.79 16.31
N TRP A 87 2.67 10.96 16.75
CA TRP A 87 3.80 11.63 16.13
C TRP A 87 5.07 10.78 16.19
N GLU A 88 5.39 10.14 17.31
CA GLU A 88 6.55 9.25 17.42
C GLU A 88 6.52 8.13 16.36
N MET A 89 5.36 7.51 16.15
CA MET A 89 5.17 6.50 15.10
C MET A 89 5.35 7.06 13.68
N VAL A 90 4.84 8.26 13.42
CA VAL A 90 5.00 8.94 12.13
C VAL A 90 6.46 9.34 11.92
N TYR A 91 7.12 9.81 12.98
CA TYR A 91 8.50 10.26 12.94
C TYR A 91 9.46 9.12 12.57
N PHE A 92 9.23 7.89 13.05
CA PHE A 92 10.01 6.74 12.57
C PHE A 92 9.90 6.53 11.04
N GLN A 93 8.75 6.82 10.44
CA GLN A 93 8.59 6.78 8.98
C GLN A 93 9.27 7.96 8.29
N VAL A 94 9.26 9.14 8.92
CA VAL A 94 10.02 10.31 8.45
C VAL A 94 11.51 10.00 8.41
N GLU A 95 12.08 9.46 9.50
CA GLU A 95 13.48 9.07 9.56
C GLU A 95 13.82 8.00 8.50
N ASP A 96 12.89 7.09 8.21
CA ASP A 96 13.10 6.09 7.16
C ASP A 96 13.10 6.68 5.75
N VAL A 97 12.35 7.76 5.51
CA VAL A 97 12.40 8.51 4.27
C VAL A 97 13.67 9.37 4.21
N ASP A 98 14.09 9.97 5.32
CA ASP A 98 15.31 10.76 5.40
C ASP A 98 16.56 9.93 5.08
N ARG A 99 16.67 8.73 5.65
CA ARG A 99 17.76 7.80 5.30
C ARG A 99 17.81 7.47 3.81
N LYS A 100 16.66 7.42 3.13
CA LYS A 100 16.63 7.20 1.67
C LYS A 100 17.11 8.44 0.91
N PHE A 101 16.75 9.64 1.36
CA PHE A 101 17.28 10.88 0.78
C PHE A 101 18.78 11.05 1.03
N GLU A 102 19.28 10.63 2.19
CA GLU A 102 20.72 10.57 2.48
C GLU A 102 21.42 9.59 1.53
N ALA A 103 20.88 8.39 1.35
CA ALA A 103 21.43 7.41 0.40
C ALA A 103 21.44 7.94 -1.05
N LEU A 104 20.43 8.71 -1.45
CA LEU A 104 20.43 9.39 -2.75
C LEU A 104 21.53 10.47 -2.84
N THR A 105 21.76 11.21 -1.75
CA THR A 105 22.83 12.21 -1.68
C THR A 105 24.19 11.55 -1.85
N GLU A 106 24.45 10.45 -1.16
CA GLU A 106 25.66 9.64 -1.31
C GLU A 106 25.80 9.10 -2.75
N LEU A 107 24.70 8.67 -3.36
CA LEU A 107 24.70 8.17 -4.75
C LEU A 107 25.06 9.29 -5.74
N GLN A 108 24.54 10.50 -5.52
CA GLN A 108 24.87 11.68 -6.32
C GLN A 108 26.36 12.06 -6.18
N GLU A 109 26.90 12.06 -4.96
CA GLU A 109 28.32 12.33 -4.69
C GLU A 109 29.24 11.29 -5.35
N ASN A 110 28.76 10.05 -5.52
CA ASN A 110 29.45 8.99 -6.22
C ASN A 110 29.19 8.97 -7.75
N ASN A 111 28.78 10.11 -8.33
CA ASN A 111 28.47 10.24 -9.77
C ASN A 111 27.50 9.16 -10.27
N TRP A 112 26.45 8.88 -9.48
CA TRP A 112 25.43 7.86 -9.75
C TRP A 112 25.96 6.43 -9.84
N SER A 113 27.24 6.22 -9.58
CA SER A 113 27.82 4.90 -9.55
C SER A 113 27.42 4.27 -8.24
N LEU A 114 26.69 3.16 -8.32
CA LEU A 114 26.47 2.32 -7.16
C LEU A 114 27.86 1.89 -6.68
N VAL A 115 28.36 2.52 -5.62
CA VAL A 115 29.47 1.94 -4.88
C VAL A 115 28.90 0.63 -4.39
N GLU A 116 29.24 -0.44 -5.11
CA GLU A 116 29.18 -1.78 -4.60
C GLU A 116 30.03 -1.70 -3.34
N GLN A 117 29.39 -1.38 -2.20
CA GLN A 117 29.94 -1.69 -0.92
C GLN A 117 30.21 -3.16 -1.07
N LYS A 118 31.48 -3.52 -1.29
CA LYS A 118 31.99 -4.86 -1.07
C LYS A 118 31.63 -5.10 0.38
N ALA A 119 30.43 -5.62 0.59
CA ALA A 119 30.08 -6.30 1.79
C ALA A 119 31.24 -7.27 1.95
N PRO A 120 32.05 -7.20 3.02
CA PRO A 120 32.89 -8.32 3.32
C PRO A 120 31.90 -9.48 3.37
N SER A 121 32.11 -10.47 2.50
CA SER A 121 31.36 -11.71 2.45
C SER A 121 31.65 -12.48 3.74
N LYS A 122 31.25 -11.91 4.87
CA LYS A 122 31.05 -12.62 6.11
C LYS A 122 29.83 -13.46 5.83
N LYS A 123 30.12 -14.68 5.38
CA LYS A 123 29.24 -15.84 5.49
C LYS A 123 28.71 -15.83 6.92
N ALA A 124 27.58 -15.17 7.14
CA ALA A 124 26.83 -15.26 8.37
C ALA A 124 26.23 -16.65 8.37
N GLN A 125 27.02 -17.62 8.85
CA GLN A 125 26.49 -18.86 9.35
C GLN A 125 25.54 -18.47 10.49
N ARG A 126 24.24 -18.40 10.19
CA ARG A 126 23.21 -18.26 11.21
C ARG A 126 23.43 -19.41 12.20
N PRO A 127 23.67 -19.15 13.49
CA PRO A 127 23.60 -20.20 14.49
C PRO A 127 22.16 -20.69 14.49
N LYS A 128 21.94 -21.92 14.02
CA LYS A 128 20.68 -22.63 14.23
C LYS A 128 20.51 -22.75 15.74
N VAL A 129 19.61 -21.95 16.28
CA VAL A 129 19.07 -22.13 17.62
C VAL A 129 18.53 -23.56 17.64
N LYS A 130 19.22 -24.44 18.37
CA LYS A 130 18.81 -25.83 18.57
C LYS A 130 17.57 -25.80 19.45
N CYS A 131 16.40 -25.75 18.81
CA CYS A 131 15.17 -26.17 19.46
C CYS A 131 15.30 -27.66 19.77
N VAL A 132 14.96 -28.00 21.00
CA VAL A 132 15.11 -29.27 21.67
C VAL A 132 14.49 -30.42 20.85
N LYS A 133 15.20 -31.55 20.82
CA LYS A 133 14.82 -32.83 20.18
C LYS A 133 13.34 -33.16 20.38
N ARG A 134 12.62 -33.36 19.27
CA ARG A 134 11.63 -34.44 19.17
C ARG A 134 12.07 -35.41 18.09
N LEU A 135 12.29 -36.65 18.52
CA LEU A 135 12.60 -37.81 17.71
C LEU A 135 11.47 -38.06 16.71
N GLN A 136 11.78 -38.18 15.42
CA GLN A 136 11.11 -39.10 14.47
C GLN A 136 11.71 -39.02 13.06
N GLY A 137 12.39 -40.11 12.69
CA GLY A 137 12.39 -40.72 11.35
C GLY A 137 12.90 -39.90 10.17
N ASP A 138 14.17 -40.09 9.83
CA ASP A 138 14.73 -39.77 8.51
C ASP A 138 14.01 -40.65 7.46
N ARG A 139 13.17 -40.04 6.62
CA ARG A 139 12.69 -40.65 5.38
C ARG A 139 12.79 -39.64 4.24
N PRO A 140 13.35 -40.01 3.09
CA PRO A 140 13.63 -39.07 2.02
C PRO A 140 12.35 -38.42 1.47
N GLN A 141 12.45 -37.13 1.17
CA GLN A 141 11.38 -36.19 0.74
C GLN A 141 10.44 -36.73 -0.35
N ASN A 142 10.93 -37.65 -1.19
CA ASN A 142 10.20 -38.21 -2.32
C ASN A 142 9.00 -39.10 -1.88
N GLU A 143 9.13 -39.84 -0.78
CA GLU A 143 8.08 -40.75 -0.30
C GLU A 143 6.92 -39.99 0.36
N ARG A 144 7.21 -38.84 0.99
CA ARG A 144 6.18 -37.95 1.58
C ARG A 144 5.29 -37.31 0.52
N LEU A 145 5.84 -36.92 -0.63
CA LEU A 145 5.03 -36.38 -1.74
C LEU A 145 4.14 -37.46 -2.36
N ALA A 146 4.63 -38.70 -2.49
CA ALA A 146 3.84 -39.82 -3.00
C ALA A 146 2.68 -40.18 -2.06
N ALA A 147 2.93 -40.23 -0.74
CA ALA A 147 1.89 -40.49 0.26
C ALA A 147 0.83 -39.38 0.32
N ALA A 148 1.25 -38.11 0.20
CA ALA A 148 0.32 -36.97 0.16
C ALA A 148 -0.58 -37.00 -1.09
N LYS A 149 0.00 -37.32 -2.26
CA LYS A 149 -0.76 -37.45 -3.52
C LYS A 149 -1.76 -38.61 -3.48
N LYS A 150 -1.41 -39.74 -2.88
CA LYS A 150 -2.32 -40.88 -2.70
C LYS A 150 -3.52 -40.51 -1.83
N ARG A 151 -3.32 -39.81 -0.71
CA ARG A 151 -4.41 -39.36 0.19
C ARG A 151 -5.35 -38.37 -0.50
N LEU A 152 -4.84 -37.47 -1.33
CA LEU A 152 -5.68 -36.52 -2.08
C LEU A 152 -6.53 -37.23 -3.15
N ALA A 153 -5.97 -38.22 -3.84
CA ALA A 153 -6.71 -39.02 -4.82
C ALA A 153 -7.84 -39.84 -4.15
N GLU A 154 -7.57 -40.41 -2.97
CA GLU A 154 -8.55 -41.20 -2.22
C GLU A 154 -9.67 -40.35 -1.63
N ALA A 155 -9.35 -39.15 -1.12
CA ALA A 155 -10.36 -38.17 -0.70
C ALA A 155 -11.24 -37.68 -1.86
N LYS A 156 -10.64 -37.50 -3.04
CA LYS A 156 -11.38 -37.08 -4.24
C LYS A 156 -12.29 -38.19 -4.78
N ALA A 157 -11.88 -39.45 -4.68
CA ALA A 157 -12.72 -40.60 -5.02
C ALA A 157 -13.91 -40.75 -4.06
N ARG A 158 -13.73 -40.45 -2.77
CA ARG A 158 -14.82 -40.47 -1.78
C ARG A 158 -15.87 -39.38 -1.99
N MET A 159 -15.49 -38.22 -2.56
CA MET A 159 -16.40 -37.11 -2.80
C MET A 159 -17.20 -37.23 -4.12
N ALA A 160 -16.81 -38.15 -5.01
CA ALA A 160 -17.49 -38.36 -6.28
C ALA A 160 -18.61 -39.44 -6.21
N GLY A 161 -18.86 -40.02 -5.03
CA GLY A 161 -19.81 -41.12 -4.83
C GLY A 161 -20.73 -40.91 -3.63
N SER A 162 -21.60 -39.89 -3.68
CA SER A 162 -22.86 -39.89 -2.91
C SER A 162 -23.83 -38.84 -3.44
N THR A 163 -24.69 -39.30 -4.34
CA THR A 163 -25.98 -38.72 -4.66
C THR A 163 -27.03 -39.31 -3.70
N ASN A 164 -27.57 -38.54 -2.75
CA ASN A 164 -29.02 -38.40 -2.45
C ASN A 164 -29.29 -37.58 -1.15
N PRO A 165 -30.51 -37.03 -0.96
CA PRO A 165 -30.77 -35.79 -0.25
C PRO A 165 -31.04 -35.99 1.26
N PRO A 166 -31.00 -34.92 2.07
CA PRO A 166 -31.40 -35.00 3.47
C PRO A 166 -32.92 -34.84 3.61
N GLN A 167 -33.56 -35.87 4.16
CA GLN A 167 -34.86 -35.78 4.85
C GLN A 167 -34.65 -35.38 6.33
N PRO A 168 -35.61 -34.72 6.98
CA PRO A 168 -35.41 -33.97 8.21
C PRO A 168 -35.92 -34.71 9.46
N CYS A 169 -35.29 -34.46 10.61
CA CYS A 169 -35.77 -34.91 11.93
C CYS A 169 -35.73 -33.75 12.93
N ALA A 170 -36.90 -33.24 13.30
CA ALA A 170 -37.20 -32.43 14.49
C ALA A 170 -37.00 -33.26 15.77
N THR A 171 -36.88 -32.76 17.00
CA THR A 171 -37.67 -31.81 17.83
C THR A 171 -36.78 -31.46 19.06
N GLY A 172 -36.93 -30.44 19.90
CA GLY A 172 -37.92 -29.43 20.33
C GLY A 172 -37.31 -28.79 21.61
N ASP A 173 -37.77 -27.75 22.30
CA ASP A 173 -38.89 -26.81 22.23
C ASP A 173 -38.64 -25.67 23.25
N LYS A 174 -39.39 -24.56 23.06
CA LYS A 174 -39.77 -23.44 23.98
C LYS A 174 -38.90 -22.18 23.96
N GLU A 175 -39.41 -20.95 23.89
CA GLU A 175 -40.75 -20.37 23.58
C GLU A 175 -40.56 -18.82 23.55
N ASN A 176 -41.40 -18.11 22.78
CA ASN A 176 -41.66 -16.65 22.72
C ASN A 176 -40.62 -15.76 22.02
N GLY A 177 -40.94 -14.87 21.08
CA GLY A 177 -42.20 -14.41 20.49
C GLY A 177 -41.93 -13.27 19.49
N GLU A 178 -42.97 -12.92 18.71
CA GLU A 178 -43.10 -11.79 17.76
C GLU A 178 -42.51 -11.98 16.34
N VAL A 179 -43.43 -11.98 15.37
CA VAL A 179 -43.24 -12.21 13.93
C VAL A 179 -43.23 -10.87 13.19
N ILE A 180 -42.18 -10.57 12.44
CA ILE A 180 -42.15 -9.47 11.46
C ILE A 180 -41.71 -10.04 10.11
N VAL A 181 -42.67 -10.30 9.22
CA VAL A 181 -42.43 -10.76 7.86
C VAL A 181 -42.19 -9.53 6.98
N LEU A 182 -40.94 -9.26 6.61
CA LEU A 182 -40.60 -8.32 5.55
C LEU A 182 -40.23 -9.11 4.28
N THR A 183 -41.18 -9.14 3.36
CA THR A 183 -41.00 -9.61 1.99
C THR A 183 -40.15 -8.59 1.20
N PRO A 184 -39.13 -9.03 0.44
CA PRO A 184 -38.44 -8.14 -0.49
C PRO A 184 -39.26 -7.98 -1.78
N GLY A 185 -39.70 -6.74 -2.00
CA GLY A 185 -40.45 -6.30 -3.17
C GLY A 185 -39.68 -6.43 -4.48
N LYS A 186 -40.42 -6.88 -5.49
CA LYS A 186 -40.07 -6.98 -6.90
C LYS A 186 -40.18 -5.59 -7.58
N PRO A 187 -39.20 -5.14 -8.37
CA PRO A 187 -39.43 -4.02 -9.30
C PRO A 187 -39.95 -4.53 -10.66
N ALA A 188 -41.10 -3.97 -11.07
CA ALA A 188 -41.55 -3.91 -12.47
C ALA A 188 -40.48 -3.19 -13.31
N GLY A 189 -40.11 -3.63 -14.51
CA GLY A 189 -40.96 -3.70 -15.69
C GLY A 189 -40.61 -2.53 -16.63
N GLY A 190 -39.65 -2.73 -17.53
CA GLY A 190 -39.28 -1.75 -18.56
C GLY A 190 -38.55 -2.44 -19.72
N ARG A 191 -39.24 -2.61 -20.84
CA ARG A 191 -38.78 -3.31 -22.06
C ARG A 191 -38.10 -2.31 -23.02
N LEU A 192 -37.02 -2.78 -23.64
CA LEU A 192 -36.47 -2.46 -24.98
C LEU A 192 -35.98 -1.02 -25.28
N SER A 193 -34.68 -0.91 -25.63
CA SER A 193 -34.23 -0.63 -27.01
C SER A 193 -32.71 -0.68 -27.12
N ALA A 194 -32.20 -1.49 -28.04
CA ALA A 194 -30.80 -1.56 -28.41
C ALA A 194 -30.42 -0.40 -29.35
N VAL A 195 -29.37 0.36 -29.04
CA VAL A 195 -28.72 1.26 -30.01
C VAL A 195 -27.20 1.15 -29.88
N LYS A 196 -26.58 1.10 -31.06
CA LYS A 196 -25.20 0.73 -31.38
C LYS A 196 -24.19 1.82 -31.03
N THR A 197 -22.98 1.37 -30.72
CA THR A 197 -21.73 2.12 -30.60
C THR A 197 -21.27 2.75 -31.93
N PRO A 198 -20.66 3.95 -31.88
CA PRO A 198 -19.55 4.30 -32.77
C PRO A 198 -18.33 4.70 -31.92
N ARG A 199 -17.21 3.96 -31.91
CA ARG A 199 -16.14 3.84 -32.92
C ARG A 199 -15.55 5.19 -33.38
N GLY A 200 -14.52 5.62 -32.64
CA GLY A 200 -13.24 6.16 -33.14
C GLY A 200 -13.23 7.49 -33.88
N LEU A 201 -12.76 8.56 -33.22
CA LEU A 201 -12.25 9.75 -33.89
C LEU A 201 -10.74 9.88 -33.65
N LYS A 202 -9.97 9.40 -34.63
CA LYS A 202 -8.52 9.64 -34.73
C LYS A 202 -8.31 11.11 -35.09
N ARG A 203 -7.56 11.84 -34.28
CA ARG A 203 -7.06 13.18 -34.63
C ARG A 203 -5.71 13.01 -35.32
N THR A 204 -5.67 13.27 -36.62
CA THR A 204 -4.44 13.52 -37.37
C THR A 204 -4.32 15.01 -37.69
N PRO A 205 -3.11 15.60 -37.63
CA PRO A 205 -2.89 16.99 -38.03
C PRO A 205 -2.76 17.13 -39.55
N LYS A 206 -3.31 18.22 -40.11
CA LYS A 206 -3.11 18.62 -41.52
C LYS A 206 -1.92 19.61 -41.62
N PRO A 207 -0.99 19.46 -42.58
CA PRO A 207 -0.10 20.53 -43.02
C PRO A 207 -0.59 21.18 -44.34
N LEU A 208 0.14 22.23 -44.77
CA LEU A 208 0.01 23.07 -45.99
C LEU A 208 -0.90 24.31 -45.82
N SER A 209 -0.53 25.53 -46.23
CA SER A 209 0.54 26.00 -47.14
C SER A 209 0.80 27.50 -46.97
N LYS A 210 2.01 27.92 -47.35
CA LYS A 210 2.48 29.30 -47.57
C LYS A 210 1.55 30.11 -48.50
N ALA A 211 1.38 31.40 -48.22
CA ALA A 211 1.12 32.42 -49.23
C ALA A 211 1.71 33.78 -48.78
N LEU A 212 2.45 34.40 -49.69
CA LEU A 212 3.13 35.69 -49.58
C LEU A 212 2.16 36.88 -49.55
N LYS A 213 2.65 38.02 -49.01
CA LYS A 213 2.57 39.44 -49.47
C LYS A 213 3.08 40.30 -48.29
N SER A 214 4.25 40.97 -48.32
CA SER A 214 4.75 42.08 -49.14
C SER A 214 3.86 43.34 -49.16
N ALA A 215 4.50 44.49 -48.86
CA ALA A 215 4.00 45.87 -48.71
C ALA A 215 3.17 46.10 -47.43
N ASN A 216 3.43 47.09 -46.58
CA ASN A 216 4.08 48.41 -46.70
C ASN A 216 4.64 48.81 -45.32
#